data_AF-A0A4R4M8J2-F1
#
_entry.id   AF-A0A4R4M8J2-F1
#
_cell.length_a   1.000
_cell.length_b   1.000
_cell.length_c   1.000
_cell.angle_alpha   90.00
_cell.angle_beta   90.00
_cell.angle_gamma   90.00
#
_symmetry.space_group_name_H-M   'P 1'
#
loop_
_entity.id
_entity.type
_entity.pdbx_description
1 polymer ?
#
loop_
_entity_poly.entity_id
_entity_poly.type
_entity_poly.pdbx_seq_one_letter_code
_entity_poly.pdbx_strand_id
1 'polypeptide(L)'
;MPRGDGTEVVTRDVIAHVGSVGVLALDDDDRAMLLRQYRHPVSRLLWEAPAGLRDVHGEPLHKLAERELLEEAGYRADRWDTLLDVFTSPGMTDERVRIFLARGLTEVPADEIDFERVHEEADMPVVWVPLDEAVRKVLAGEVHNAIACMGVLAAHAARASGFAGLRPPDAPED
;
A
#
# COMPACT_ATOMS: atom_id res chain seq x y z
N MET A 1 -4.72 8.09 -34.75
CA MET A 1 -6.08 7.69 -35.20
C MET A 1 -5.89 6.71 -36.34
N PRO A 2 -6.21 5.41 -36.17
CA PRO A 2 -6.11 4.44 -37.25
C PRO A 2 -7.10 4.83 -38.35
N ARG A 3 -6.60 4.84 -39.59
CA ARG A 3 -7.41 4.94 -40.81
C ARG A 3 -7.61 3.51 -41.32
N GLY A 4 -8.77 2.91 -41.10
CA GLY A 4 -9.07 1.62 -41.74
C GLY A 4 -10.06 0.77 -40.97
N ASP A 5 -11.05 0.26 -41.68
CA ASP A 5 -12.15 -0.62 -41.32
C ASP A 5 -11.74 -2.11 -41.19
N GLY A 6 -10.49 -2.38 -40.80
CA GLY A 6 -9.94 -3.74 -40.67
C GLY A 6 -9.36 -4.05 -39.29
N THR A 7 -9.27 -5.34 -38.95
CA THR A 7 -8.60 -5.81 -37.72
C THR A 7 -7.09 -5.66 -37.85
N GLU A 8 -6.48 -4.87 -36.96
CA GLU A 8 -5.03 -4.70 -36.87
C GLU A 8 -4.47 -5.58 -35.73
N VAL A 9 -3.44 -6.38 -36.03
CA VAL A 9 -2.70 -7.13 -35.00
C VAL A 9 -1.66 -6.20 -34.39
N VAL A 10 -1.67 -6.09 -33.06
CA VAL A 10 -0.76 -5.23 -32.31
C VAL A 10 -0.01 -6.05 -31.27
N THR A 11 1.32 -5.89 -31.23
CA THR A 11 2.19 -6.52 -30.23
C THR A 11 2.30 -5.66 -28.97
N ARG A 12 2.29 -6.31 -27.80
CA ARG A 12 2.48 -5.69 -26.48
C ARG A 12 3.39 -6.58 -25.64
N ASP A 13 4.39 -5.97 -25.02
CA ASP A 13 5.16 -6.60 -23.95
C ASP A 13 4.48 -6.26 -22.61
N VAL A 14 4.31 -7.27 -21.76
CA VAL A 14 3.65 -7.12 -20.45
C VAL A 14 4.54 -7.74 -19.39
N ILE A 15 4.78 -7.00 -18.32
CA ILE A 15 5.40 -7.50 -17.10
C ILE A 15 4.29 -8.19 -16.29
N ALA A 16 4.37 -9.52 -16.19
CA ALA A 16 3.47 -10.28 -15.31
C ALA A 16 3.89 -10.08 -13.84
N HIS A 17 2.92 -9.81 -12.99
CA HIS A 17 3.12 -9.53 -11.58
C HIS A 17 2.08 -10.27 -10.73
N VAL A 18 2.48 -10.79 -9.57
CA VAL A 18 1.60 -11.53 -8.67
C VAL A 18 0.51 -10.64 -8.02
N GLY A 19 0.68 -9.32 -8.14
CA GLY A 19 -0.14 -8.33 -7.44
C GLY A 19 0.33 -8.13 -6.00
N SER A 20 -0.20 -7.12 -5.33
CA SER A 20 0.20 -6.76 -3.97
C SER A 20 -0.96 -6.20 -3.16
N VAL A 21 -0.69 -5.98 -1.88
CA VAL A 21 -1.50 -5.16 -0.99
C VAL A 21 -0.63 -4.07 -0.39
N GLY A 22 -1.26 -2.98 0.06
CA GLY A 22 -0.63 -1.96 0.87
C GLY A 22 -1.50 -1.60 2.07
N VAL A 23 -0.90 -1.08 3.12
CA VAL A 23 -1.60 -0.68 4.35
C VAL A 23 -1.27 0.75 4.67
N LEU A 24 -2.25 1.64 4.59
CA LEU A 24 -2.13 2.93 5.25
C LEU A 24 -2.68 2.81 6.67
N ALA A 25 -1.80 2.75 7.66
CA ALA A 25 -2.19 2.74 9.06
C ALA A 25 -2.30 4.18 9.59
N LEU A 26 -3.45 4.51 10.19
CA LEU A 26 -3.71 5.79 10.87
C LEU A 26 -3.94 5.54 12.36
N ASP A 27 -3.21 6.26 13.20
CA ASP A 27 -3.42 6.25 14.64
C ASP A 27 -4.51 7.25 15.08
N ASP A 28 -4.81 7.25 16.39
CA ASP A 28 -5.84 8.11 16.98
C ASP A 28 -5.47 9.61 16.97
N ASP A 29 -4.19 9.93 16.73
CA ASP A 29 -3.66 11.30 16.57
C ASP A 29 -3.65 11.76 15.09
N ASP A 30 -4.28 10.99 14.20
CA ASP A 30 -4.37 11.25 12.75
C ASP A 30 -2.99 11.34 12.08
N ARG A 31 -2.05 10.48 12.51
CA ARG A 31 -0.73 10.30 11.90
C ARG A 31 -0.73 9.04 11.05
N ALA A 32 -0.18 9.18 9.86
CA ALA A 32 0.11 8.08 8.95
C ALA A 32 1.43 7.40 9.33
N MET A 33 1.37 6.08 9.44
CA MET A 33 2.55 5.24 9.52
C MET A 33 3.19 5.13 8.13
N LEU A 34 4.47 5.48 8.04
CA LEU A 34 5.28 5.30 6.85
C LEU A 34 6.60 4.60 7.21
N LEU A 35 7.17 3.94 6.22
CA LEU A 35 8.43 3.23 6.29
C LEU A 35 9.49 3.96 5.44
N ARG A 36 10.76 3.68 5.72
CA ARG A 36 11.89 4.11 4.88
C ARG A 36 12.59 2.90 4.31
N GLN A 37 12.34 2.61 3.04
CA GLN A 37 12.87 1.42 2.38
C GLN A 37 13.75 1.79 1.18
N TYR A 38 14.86 1.08 1.02
CA TYR A 38 15.71 1.25 -0.16
C TYR A 38 15.10 0.48 -1.33
N ARG A 39 14.92 1.16 -2.47
CA ARG A 39 14.49 0.51 -3.71
C ARG A 39 15.60 0.57 -4.74
N HIS A 40 16.18 -0.59 -5.04
CA HIS A 40 17.29 -0.71 -6.00
C HIS A 40 16.99 -0.11 -7.39
N PRO A 41 15.82 -0.35 -8.02
CA PRO A 41 15.55 0.13 -9.40
C PRO A 41 15.63 1.66 -9.56
N VAL A 42 15.38 2.42 -8.50
CA VAL A 42 15.48 3.88 -8.48
C VAL A 42 16.66 4.38 -7.63
N SER A 43 17.41 3.46 -7.02
CA SER A 43 18.58 3.71 -6.17
C SER A 43 18.33 4.78 -5.10
N ARG A 44 17.18 4.69 -4.41
CA ARG A 44 16.74 5.69 -3.42
C ARG A 44 16.10 5.03 -2.21
N LEU A 45 16.24 5.69 -1.06
CA LEU A 45 15.43 5.43 0.13
C LEU A 45 14.10 6.15 -0.03
N LEU A 46 13.02 5.41 -0.22
CA LEU A 46 11.67 5.92 -0.44
C LEU A 46 10.87 5.95 0.86
N TRP A 47 9.89 6.86 0.90
CA TRP A 47 8.81 6.80 1.88
C TRP A 47 7.78 5.82 1.35
N GLU A 48 7.53 4.74 2.08
CA GLU A 48 6.60 3.69 1.68
C GLU A 48 5.55 3.46 2.77
N ALA A 49 4.48 2.77 2.42
CA ALA A 49 3.53 2.22 3.39
C ALA A 49 3.80 0.71 3.49
N PRO A 50 3.48 0.04 4.61
CA PRO A 50 3.61 -1.40 4.68
C PRO A 50 2.91 -2.09 3.50
N ALA A 51 3.56 -3.06 2.86
CA ALA A 51 3.08 -3.67 1.63
C ALA A 51 3.70 -5.05 1.38
N GLY A 52 2.88 -5.98 0.88
CA GLY A 52 3.31 -7.33 0.57
C GLY A 52 2.82 -7.83 -0.77
N LEU A 53 3.55 -8.79 -1.33
CA LEU A 53 3.18 -9.48 -2.57
C LEU A 53 2.14 -10.57 -2.28
N ARG A 54 1.32 -10.89 -3.28
CA ARG A 54 0.35 -12.00 -3.19
C ARG A 54 1.05 -13.34 -3.49
N ASP A 55 1.96 -13.72 -2.61
CA ASP A 55 2.80 -14.91 -2.75
C ASP A 55 2.17 -16.18 -2.16
N VAL A 56 1.18 -16.06 -1.28
CA VAL A 56 0.40 -17.17 -0.73
C VAL A 56 -0.89 -17.40 -1.53
N HIS A 57 -0.98 -18.55 -2.19
CA HIS A 57 -2.13 -18.89 -3.03
C HIS A 57 -3.44 -18.98 -2.23
N GLY A 58 -4.43 -18.16 -2.59
CA GLY A 58 -5.77 -18.18 -2.02
C GLY A 58 -5.87 -17.49 -0.65
N GLU A 59 -4.82 -16.84 -0.17
CA GLU A 59 -4.87 -16.01 1.04
C GLU A 59 -5.81 -14.82 0.81
N PRO A 60 -6.78 -14.56 1.72
CA PRO A 60 -7.59 -13.35 1.64
C PRO A 60 -6.71 -12.09 1.75
N LEU A 61 -6.91 -11.11 0.88
CA LEU A 61 -6.05 -9.92 0.81
C LEU A 61 -5.93 -9.13 2.12
N HIS A 62 -7.00 -9.09 2.93
CA HIS A 62 -6.95 -8.44 4.23
C HIS A 62 -6.07 -9.22 5.23
N LYS A 63 -5.96 -10.55 5.10
CA LYS A 63 -5.06 -11.36 5.94
C LYS A 63 -3.61 -11.17 5.54
N LEU A 64 -3.33 -11.08 4.24
CA LEU A 64 -2.03 -10.64 3.75
C LEU A 64 -1.67 -9.26 4.33
N ALA A 65 -2.58 -8.28 4.25
CA ALA A 65 -2.35 -6.94 4.78
C ALA A 65 -2.14 -6.91 6.31
N GLU A 66 -2.90 -7.69 7.08
CA GLU A 66 -2.71 -7.86 8.52
C GLU A 66 -1.33 -8.43 8.86
N ARG A 67 -0.87 -9.43 8.09
CA ARG A 67 0.46 -10.05 8.25
C ARG A 67 1.58 -9.05 7.98
N GLU A 68 1.51 -8.34 6.84
CA GLU A 68 2.54 -7.37 6.46
C GLU A 68 2.64 -6.19 7.44
N LEU A 69 1.51 -5.68 7.95
CA LEU A 69 1.53 -4.65 8.99
C LEU A 69 2.26 -5.13 10.26
N LEU A 70 2.10 -6.40 10.62
CA LEU A 70 2.78 -6.98 11.77
C LEU A 70 4.27 -7.19 11.50
N GLU A 71 4.63 -7.80 10.36
CA GLU A 71 6.01 -8.16 10.01
C GLU A 71 6.85 -6.90 9.77
N GLU A 72 6.37 -5.97 8.95
CA GLU A 72 7.13 -4.79 8.54
C GLU A 72 7.13 -3.68 9.58
N ALA A 73 6.02 -3.50 10.31
CA ALA A 73 5.88 -2.37 11.24
C ALA A 73 5.71 -2.77 12.71
N GLY A 74 5.33 -4.00 13.02
CA GLY A 74 5.11 -4.44 14.40
C GLY A 74 3.78 -3.99 15.00
N TYR A 75 2.73 -3.82 14.18
CA TYR A 75 1.43 -3.37 14.66
C TYR A 75 0.31 -4.34 14.27
N ARG A 76 -0.72 -4.38 15.12
CA ARG A 76 -2.05 -4.92 14.80
C ARG A 76 -3.07 -3.79 14.77
N ALA A 77 -4.16 -3.99 14.05
CA ALA A 77 -5.25 -3.01 13.94
C ALA A 77 -6.61 -3.66 14.23
N ASP A 78 -7.50 -2.93 14.86
CA ASP A 78 -8.86 -3.40 15.21
C ASP A 78 -9.89 -3.14 14.09
N ARG A 79 -9.61 -2.18 13.21
CA ARG A 79 -10.51 -1.73 12.16
C ARG A 79 -9.79 -1.71 10.83
N TRP A 80 -10.36 -2.42 9.86
CA TRP A 80 -9.85 -2.56 8.52
C TRP A 80 -10.93 -2.20 7.51
N ASP A 81 -10.58 -1.33 6.57
CA ASP A 81 -11.43 -0.97 5.45
C ASP A 81 -10.64 -1.08 4.15
N THR A 82 -11.30 -1.44 3.05
CA THR A 82 -10.69 -1.34 1.72
C THR A 82 -10.70 0.12 1.29
N LEU A 83 -9.50 0.71 1.15
CA LEU A 83 -9.32 2.12 0.80
C LEU A 83 -9.36 2.33 -0.71
N LEU A 84 -8.54 1.59 -1.47
CA LEU A 84 -8.43 1.71 -2.93
C LEU A 84 -8.09 0.36 -3.59
N ASP A 85 -8.51 0.21 -4.85
CA ASP A 85 -7.98 -0.79 -5.79
C ASP A 85 -7.39 -0.06 -6.99
N VAL A 86 -6.15 -0.38 -7.37
CA VAL A 86 -5.42 0.36 -8.40
C VAL A 86 -4.53 -0.55 -9.24
N PHE A 87 -4.40 -0.23 -10.52
CA PHE A 87 -3.34 -0.76 -11.37
C PHE A 87 -2.18 0.24 -11.39
N THR A 88 -0.97 -0.21 -11.09
CA THR A 88 0.19 0.70 -10.91
C THR A 88 0.66 1.31 -12.23
N SER A 89 0.71 0.50 -13.29
CA SER A 89 1.08 0.94 -14.63
C SER A 89 0.42 0.06 -15.71
N PRO A 90 -0.88 0.26 -15.99
CA PRO A 90 -1.67 -0.64 -16.86
C PRO A 90 -1.24 -0.65 -18.33
N GLY A 91 -0.32 0.23 -18.73
CA GLY A 91 0.32 0.18 -20.05
C GLY A 91 1.48 -0.82 -20.15
N MET A 92 1.93 -1.39 -19.02
CA MET A 92 3.16 -2.18 -18.94
C MET A 92 3.05 -3.42 -18.04
N THR A 93 2.29 -3.37 -16.95
CA THR A 93 2.16 -4.46 -15.98
C THR A 93 0.70 -4.78 -15.70
N ASP A 94 0.41 -6.04 -15.39
CA ASP A 94 -0.88 -6.48 -14.86
C ASP A 94 -0.97 -6.35 -13.33
N GLU A 95 0.05 -5.78 -12.68
CA GLU A 95 0.07 -5.56 -11.23
C GLU A 95 -1.18 -4.79 -10.77
N ARG A 96 -1.97 -5.48 -9.95
CA ARG A 96 -3.04 -4.89 -9.16
C ARG A 96 -2.65 -4.79 -7.69
N VAL A 97 -2.94 -3.64 -7.11
CA VAL A 97 -2.72 -3.36 -5.69
C VAL A 97 -4.04 -3.03 -5.03
N ARG A 98 -4.30 -3.68 -3.89
CA ARG A 98 -5.36 -3.26 -2.96
C ARG A 98 -4.73 -2.54 -1.77
N ILE A 99 -5.15 -1.31 -1.54
CA ILE A 99 -4.71 -0.53 -0.37
C ILE A 99 -5.79 -0.61 0.70
N PHE A 100 -5.42 -1.01 1.90
CA PHE A 100 -6.27 -1.02 3.08
C PHE A 100 -6.00 0.19 3.97
N LEU A 101 -7.04 0.63 4.67
CA LEU A 101 -6.92 1.55 5.79
C LEU A 101 -7.00 0.73 7.09
N ALA A 102 -5.96 0.83 7.93
CA ALA A 102 -5.89 0.19 9.23
C ALA A 102 -5.98 1.24 10.35
N ARG A 103 -6.84 1.02 11.33
CA ARG A 103 -7.09 1.94 12.46
C ARG A 103 -7.22 1.16 13.78
N GLY A 104 -7.13 1.89 14.90
CA GLY A 104 -7.10 1.33 16.26
C GLY A 104 -5.91 0.41 16.44
N LEU A 105 -4.74 1.03 16.35
CA LEU A 105 -3.46 0.35 16.24
C LEU A 105 -2.92 -0.02 17.61
N THR A 106 -2.35 -1.21 17.72
CA THR A 106 -1.69 -1.72 18.92
C THR A 106 -0.30 -2.21 18.52
N GLU A 107 0.73 -1.64 19.13
CA GLU A 107 2.11 -2.09 18.96
C GLU A 107 2.27 -3.48 19.58
N VAL A 108 2.94 -4.38 18.85
CA VAL A 108 3.23 -5.74 19.30
C VAL A 108 4.68 -5.80 19.76
N PRO A 109 4.96 -6.31 20.97
CA PRO A 109 6.33 -6.50 21.44
C PRO A 109 7.17 -7.31 20.44
N ALA A 110 8.41 -6.89 20.22
CA ALA A 110 9.28 -7.49 19.20
C ALA A 110 9.55 -8.99 19.43
N ASP A 111 9.53 -9.45 20.68
CA ASP A 111 9.67 -10.86 21.07
C ASP A 111 8.43 -11.72 20.77
N GLU A 112 7.31 -11.11 20.40
CA GLU A 112 6.08 -11.77 19.98
C GLU A 112 5.91 -11.81 18.45
N ILE A 113 6.86 -11.25 17.68
CA ILE A 113 6.83 -11.23 16.22
C ILE A 113 7.72 -12.38 15.71
N ASP A 114 7.09 -13.45 15.22
CA ASP A 114 7.77 -14.62 14.64
C ASP A 114 8.20 -14.37 13.19
N PHE A 115 8.93 -13.27 12.97
CA PHE A 115 9.47 -12.87 11.67
C PHE A 115 10.78 -12.11 11.86
N GLU A 116 11.85 -12.57 11.21
CA GLU A 116 13.15 -11.89 11.19
C GLU A 116 13.23 -11.00 9.95
N ARG A 117 13.32 -9.68 10.15
CA ARG A 117 13.51 -8.74 9.04
C ARG A 117 14.90 -8.95 8.42
N VAL A 118 14.92 -9.30 7.14
CA VAL A 118 16.15 -9.57 6.38
C VAL A 118 16.26 -8.64 5.18
N HIS A 119 17.48 -8.49 4.64
CA HIS A 119 17.75 -7.71 3.43
C HIS A 119 17.26 -6.25 3.50
N GLU A 120 16.36 -5.83 2.61
CA GLU A 120 15.87 -4.45 2.51
C GLU A 120 15.01 -4.04 3.73
N GLU A 121 14.54 -5.01 4.52
CA GLU A 121 13.70 -4.79 5.71
C GLU A 121 14.51 -4.67 7.01
N ALA A 122 15.79 -5.06 7.01
CA ALA A 122 16.64 -5.08 8.20
C ALA A 122 16.83 -3.68 8.82
N ASP A 123 16.79 -2.63 8.00
CA ASP A 123 16.92 -1.22 8.39
C ASP A 123 15.72 -0.40 7.89
N MET A 124 14.50 -0.85 8.21
CA MET A 124 13.26 -0.19 7.82
C MET A 124 12.57 0.51 9.01
N PRO A 125 12.92 1.78 9.31
CA PRO A 125 12.34 2.48 10.44
C PRO A 125 10.87 2.85 10.17
N VAL A 126 10.02 2.59 11.17
CA VAL A 126 8.66 3.11 11.25
C VAL A 126 8.71 4.59 11.61
N VAL A 127 7.98 5.41 10.87
CA VAL A 127 7.89 6.86 11.08
C VAL A 127 6.43 7.29 11.06
N TRP A 128 6.01 7.98 12.12
CA TRP A 128 4.69 8.60 12.22
C TRP A 128 4.72 10.03 11.69
N VAL A 129 3.86 10.32 10.72
CA VAL A 129 3.76 11.64 10.09
C VAL A 129 2.31 12.11 10.17
N PRO A 130 1.99 13.31 10.71
CA PRO A 130 0.64 13.85 10.65
C PRO A 130 0.08 13.76 9.22
N LEU A 131 -1.16 13.30 9.05
CA LEU A 131 -1.72 13.01 7.72
C LEU A 131 -1.65 14.24 6.80
N ASP A 132 -1.92 15.43 7.33
CA ASP A 132 -1.82 16.68 6.57
C ASP A 132 -0.38 17.01 6.15
N GLU A 133 0.60 16.68 6.99
CA GLU A 133 2.00 16.80 6.60
C GLU A 133 2.38 15.75 5.54
N ALA A 134 1.91 14.51 5.67
CA ALA A 134 2.14 13.48 4.65
C ALA A 134 1.59 13.92 3.29
N VAL A 135 0.38 14.51 3.26
CA VAL A 135 -0.21 15.11 2.04
C VAL A 135 0.69 16.22 1.50
N ARG A 136 1.17 17.14 2.36
CA ARG A 136 2.12 18.19 1.94
C ARG A 136 3.37 17.59 1.31
N LYS A 137 3.94 16.54 1.90
CA LYS A 137 5.14 15.85 1.38
C LYS A 137 4.88 15.19 0.02
N VAL A 138 3.73 14.56 -0.16
CA VAL A 138 3.30 14.00 -1.46
C VAL A 138 3.24 15.12 -2.50
N LEU A 139 2.52 16.21 -2.22
CA LEU A 139 2.35 17.32 -3.15
C LEU A 139 3.64 18.11 -3.43
N ALA A 140 4.58 18.11 -2.48
CA ALA A 140 5.90 18.70 -2.65
C ALA A 140 6.89 17.81 -3.42
N GLY A 141 6.52 16.58 -3.78
CA GLY A 141 7.42 15.62 -4.43
C GLY A 141 8.49 15.05 -3.49
N GLU A 142 8.21 14.98 -2.19
CA GLU A 142 9.09 14.33 -1.20
C GLU A 142 8.76 12.81 -1.07
N VAL A 143 7.51 12.42 -1.34
CA VAL A 143 7.03 11.02 -1.37
C VAL A 143 6.80 10.61 -2.83
N HIS A 144 7.33 9.44 -3.21
CA HIS A 144 7.33 8.98 -4.60
C HIS A 144 6.73 7.59 -4.79
N ASN A 145 6.70 6.76 -3.74
CA ASN A 145 6.12 5.43 -3.81
C ASN A 145 4.61 5.54 -4.09
N ALA A 146 4.14 4.79 -5.08
CA ALA A 146 2.76 4.92 -5.57
C ALA A 146 1.75 4.53 -4.49
N ILE A 147 1.97 3.45 -3.75
CA ILE A 147 1.09 2.98 -2.67
C ILE A 147 1.02 4.04 -1.57
N ALA A 148 2.16 4.60 -1.14
CA ALA A 148 2.19 5.66 -0.13
C ALA A 148 1.46 6.92 -0.60
N CYS A 149 1.73 7.40 -1.81
CA CYS A 149 1.06 8.57 -2.37
C CYS A 149 -0.46 8.37 -2.46
N MET A 150 -0.90 7.25 -3.03
CA MET A 150 -2.33 6.94 -3.21
C MET A 150 -3.02 6.74 -1.86
N GLY A 151 -2.42 5.99 -0.95
CA GLY A 151 -2.94 5.75 0.39
C GLY A 151 -3.12 7.06 1.15
N VAL A 152 -2.07 7.87 1.27
CA VAL A 152 -2.10 9.15 1.99
C VAL A 152 -3.19 10.07 1.43
N LEU A 153 -3.25 10.27 0.11
CA LEU A 153 -4.23 11.15 -0.52
C LEU A 153 -5.65 10.61 -0.38
N ALA A 154 -5.86 9.29 -0.51
CA ALA A 154 -7.17 8.68 -0.38
C ALA A 154 -7.69 8.70 1.05
N ALA A 155 -6.84 8.44 2.05
CA ALA A 155 -7.24 8.53 3.44
C ALA A 155 -7.55 9.97 3.84
N HIS A 156 -6.77 10.95 3.37
CA HIS A 156 -7.09 12.36 3.56
C HIS A 156 -8.46 12.73 2.95
N ALA A 157 -8.76 12.24 1.74
CA ALA A 157 -10.06 12.46 1.12
C ALA A 157 -11.20 11.75 1.89
N ALA A 158 -11.01 10.49 2.29
CA ALA A 158 -11.99 9.71 3.03
C ALA A 158 -12.25 10.27 4.44
N ARG A 159 -11.24 10.92 5.06
CA ARG A 159 -11.38 11.59 6.35
C ARG A 159 -12.47 12.67 6.33
N ALA A 160 -12.72 13.31 5.18
CA ALA A 160 -13.77 14.34 5.04
C ALA A 160 -15.19 13.81 5.29
N SER A 161 -15.43 12.51 5.06
CA SER A 161 -16.69 11.83 5.40
C SER A 161 -16.60 11.02 6.71
N GLY A 162 -15.54 11.22 7.51
CA GLY A 162 -15.27 10.38 8.68
C GLY A 162 -15.02 8.93 8.30
N PHE A 163 -14.48 8.68 7.10
CA PHE A 163 -14.27 7.36 6.51
C PHE A 163 -15.58 6.58 6.26
N ALA A 164 -16.72 7.27 6.27
CA ALA A 164 -17.99 6.66 5.87
C ALA A 164 -17.96 6.32 4.38
N GLY A 165 -18.50 5.14 4.03
CA GLY A 165 -18.61 4.66 2.66
C GLY A 165 -17.39 3.93 2.12
N LEU A 166 -16.34 3.75 2.92
CA LEU A 166 -15.30 2.77 2.59
C LEU A 166 -15.90 1.37 2.54
N ARG A 167 -15.31 0.54 1.68
CA ARG A 167 -15.77 -0.83 1.45
C ARG A 167 -15.24 -1.75 2.56
N PRO A 168 -15.95 -2.84 2.90
CA PRO A 168 -15.45 -3.79 3.88
C PRO A 168 -14.14 -4.45 3.41
N PRO A 169 -13.32 -5.00 4.33
CA PRO A 169 -12.01 -5.57 4.00
C PRO A 169 -12.08 -6.84 3.14
N ASP A 170 -13.24 -7.50 3.12
CA ASP A 170 -13.54 -8.68 2.29
C ASP A 170 -14.30 -8.34 1.00
N ALA A 171 -14.44 -7.05 0.66
CA ALA A 171 -15.09 -6.63 -0.58
C ALA A 171 -14.46 -7.34 -1.79
N PRO A 172 -15.23 -7.78 -2.79
CA PRO A 172 -14.65 -8.37 -3.99
C PRO A 172 -13.76 -7.35 -4.71
N GLU A 173 -12.79 -7.86 -5.47
CA GLU A 173 -12.10 -7.05 -6.46
C GLU A 173 -12.80 -7.25 -7.81
N ASP A 174 -12.99 -6.16 -8.58
CA ASP A 174 -13.62 -6.20 -9.91
C ASP A 174 -12.68 -6.74 -11.00
#